data_AF-A0A0W0F5A3-F1
#
_entry.id   AF-A0A0W0F5A3-F1
#
_cell.length_a   1.000
_cell.length_b   1.000
_cell.length_c   1.000
_cell.angle_alpha   90.00
_cell.angle_beta   90.00
_cell.angle_gamma   90.00
#
_symmetry.space_group_name_H-M   'P 1'
#
loop_
_entity.id
_entity.type
_entity.pdbx_description
1 polymer ?
#
loop_
_entity_poly.entity_id
_entity_poly.type
_entity_poly.pdbx_seq_one_letter_code
_entity_poly.pdbx_strand_id
1 'polypeptide(L)'
;MSARLLSHKPGEVNHILADDLESFYHVLCWVTLMHGRHELSNRDVESQIARVYDSWHGLGSSDAKGGDNKKIDLLEKWMAKQAKLAEGPLRDLVVGLEALLVVRYIEPSEFVNQDVVNAKLKKLDDSTWFLDSFSQALQHEEQLRSQERDPIRKIKLPVLGDDSANNKKRKKSTSELQEEDEDEERLSRRPRASE
;
A
#
# COMPACT_ATOMS: atom_id res chain seq x y z
N MET A 1 -3.87 2.96 -2.20
CA MET A 1 -4.00 3.91 -3.33
C MET A 1 -4.13 3.15 -4.64
N SER A 2 -5.07 3.57 -5.48
CA SER A 2 -5.39 3.11 -6.85
C SER A 2 -4.16 3.09 -7.76
N ALA A 3 -4.06 2.08 -8.63
CA ALA A 3 -3.02 1.99 -9.65
C ALA A 3 -3.09 3.19 -10.59
N ARG A 4 -4.29 3.60 -11.04
CA ARG A 4 -4.46 4.76 -11.93
C ARG A 4 -3.84 6.03 -11.34
N LEU A 5 -4.06 6.31 -10.05
CA LEU A 5 -3.47 7.47 -9.39
C LEU A 5 -1.95 7.35 -9.28
N LEU A 6 -1.46 6.16 -8.95
CA LEU A 6 -0.02 5.90 -8.76
C LEU A 6 0.79 5.90 -10.06
N SER A 7 0.14 5.68 -11.21
CA SER A 7 0.76 5.74 -12.53
C SER A 7 0.96 7.18 -13.05
N HIS A 8 0.37 8.18 -12.39
CA HIS A 8 0.42 9.59 -12.79
C HIS A 8 1.12 10.43 -11.73
N LYS A 9 1.66 11.59 -12.13
CA LYS A 9 2.21 12.53 -11.17
C LYS A 9 1.08 13.18 -10.36
N PRO A 10 1.35 13.59 -9.11
CA PRO A 10 0.38 14.33 -8.31
C PRO A 10 -0.17 15.55 -9.08
N GLY A 11 -1.50 15.64 -9.22
CA GLY A 11 -2.18 16.71 -9.93
C GLY A 11 -2.39 16.51 -11.43
N GLU A 12 -1.83 15.47 -12.05
CA GLU A 12 -2.08 15.18 -13.49
C GLU A 12 -3.48 14.62 -13.76
N VAL A 13 -4.05 13.89 -12.80
CA VAL A 13 -5.37 13.28 -12.92
C VAL A 13 -6.26 13.65 -11.75
N ASN A 14 -7.52 13.97 -12.06
CA ASN A 14 -8.53 14.19 -11.03
C ASN A 14 -8.88 12.88 -10.35
N HIS A 15 -8.95 12.91 -9.03
CA HIS A 15 -9.43 11.81 -8.20
C HIS A 15 -10.95 11.58 -8.43
N ILE A 16 -11.37 10.33 -8.58
CA ILE A 16 -12.78 9.95 -8.76
C ILE A 16 -13.15 8.77 -7.84
N LEU A 17 -14.44 8.53 -7.65
CA LEU A 17 -14.96 7.45 -6.79
C LEU A 17 -14.36 6.07 -7.12
N ALA A 18 -14.16 5.76 -8.41
CA ALA A 18 -13.54 4.50 -8.82
C ALA A 18 -12.11 4.32 -8.25
N ASP A 19 -11.37 5.41 -8.02
CA ASP A 19 -10.05 5.36 -7.39
C ASP A 19 -10.13 5.10 -5.87
N ASP A 20 -11.16 5.62 -5.20
CA ASP A 20 -11.44 5.31 -3.80
C ASP A 20 -11.82 3.84 -3.64
N LEU A 21 -12.70 3.33 -4.49
CA LEU A 21 -13.09 1.91 -4.50
C LEU A 21 -11.90 0.99 -4.77
N GLU A 22 -11.04 1.35 -5.72
CA GLU A 22 -9.83 0.57 -5.99
C GLU A 22 -8.82 0.64 -4.83
N SER A 23 -8.66 1.82 -4.23
CA SER A 23 -7.83 1.99 -3.03
C SER A 23 -8.32 1.13 -1.89
N PHE A 24 -9.64 1.09 -1.67
CA PHE A 24 -10.30 0.23 -0.70
C PHE A 24 -10.05 -1.24 -1.01
N TYR A 25 -10.24 -1.68 -2.25
CA TYR A 25 -9.96 -3.06 -2.67
C TYR A 25 -8.53 -3.48 -2.33
N HIS A 26 -7.54 -2.63 -2.60
CA HIS A 26 -6.15 -2.93 -2.27
C HIS A 26 -5.90 -3.04 -0.76
N VAL A 27 -6.53 -2.19 0.05
CA VAL A 27 -6.47 -2.31 1.52
C VAL A 27 -7.12 -3.62 1.95
N LEU A 28 -8.29 -3.97 1.40
CA LEU A 28 -8.99 -5.22 1.70
C LEU A 28 -8.15 -6.44 1.33
N CYS A 29 -7.47 -6.42 0.18
CA CYS A 29 -6.57 -7.49 -0.24
C CYS A 29 -5.38 -7.63 0.71
N TRP A 30 -4.75 -6.52 1.09
CA TRP A 30 -3.66 -6.54 2.08
C TRP A 30 -4.12 -7.12 3.43
N VAL A 31 -5.26 -6.66 3.95
CA VAL A 31 -5.83 -7.18 5.21
C VAL A 31 -6.16 -8.67 5.07
N THR A 32 -6.70 -9.10 3.92
CA THR A 32 -7.02 -10.50 3.65
C THR A 32 -5.77 -11.37 3.59
N LEU A 33 -4.67 -10.89 3.02
CA LEU A 33 -3.39 -11.60 2.98
C LEU A 33 -2.69 -11.68 4.35
N MET A 34 -2.90 -10.66 5.20
CA MET A 34 -2.30 -10.63 6.54
C MET A 34 -3.09 -11.44 7.56
N HIS A 35 -4.42 -11.45 7.44
CA HIS A 35 -5.32 -11.89 8.50
C HIS A 35 -6.44 -12.82 8.04
N GLY A 36 -6.68 -12.93 6.73
CA GLY A 36 -7.70 -13.81 6.16
C GLY A 36 -7.22 -15.24 6.02
N ARG A 37 -8.17 -16.15 5.81
CA ARG A 37 -7.89 -17.56 5.51
C ARG A 37 -7.56 -17.73 4.04
N HIS A 38 -6.42 -18.33 3.75
CA HIS A 38 -5.99 -18.64 2.40
C HIS A 38 -4.86 -19.69 2.38
N GLU A 39 -4.68 -20.37 1.26
CA GLU A 39 -3.71 -21.48 1.16
C GLU A 39 -2.26 -21.04 0.82
N LEU A 40 -2.00 -19.74 0.71
CA LEU A 40 -0.65 -19.24 0.44
C LEU A 40 0.32 -19.56 1.59
N SER A 41 1.58 -19.85 1.25
CA SER A 41 2.66 -19.92 2.24
C SER A 41 3.01 -18.52 2.76
N ASN A 42 3.62 -18.43 3.95
CA ASN A 42 4.06 -17.14 4.49
C ASN A 42 5.04 -16.41 3.56
N ARG A 43 5.91 -17.16 2.89
CA ARG A 43 6.86 -16.61 1.91
C ARG A 43 6.13 -16.01 0.70
N ASP A 44 5.08 -16.66 0.22
CA ASP A 44 4.30 -16.17 -0.91
C ASP A 44 3.53 -14.91 -0.54
N VAL A 45 2.98 -14.85 0.67
CA VAL A 45 2.34 -13.64 1.22
C VAL A 45 3.34 -12.49 1.33
N GLU A 46 4.50 -12.72 1.94
CA GLU A 46 5.56 -11.71 2.09
C GLU A 46 6.01 -11.19 0.73
N SER A 47 6.27 -12.09 -0.22
CA SER A 47 6.69 -11.73 -1.58
C SER A 47 5.62 -10.93 -2.31
N GLN A 48 4.35 -11.31 -2.15
CA GLN A 48 3.23 -10.62 -2.76
C GLN A 48 3.03 -9.22 -2.17
N ILE A 49 3.09 -9.08 -0.85
CA ILE A 49 2.95 -7.79 -0.18
C ILE A 49 4.09 -6.86 -0.59
N ALA A 50 5.32 -7.36 -0.55
CA ALA A 50 6.50 -6.60 -0.97
C ALA A 50 6.38 -6.14 -2.43
N ARG A 51 5.91 -7.02 -3.33
CA ARG A 51 5.78 -6.73 -4.77
C ARG A 51 4.64 -5.76 -5.09
N VAL A 52 3.55 -5.71 -4.32
CA VAL A 52 2.36 -4.94 -4.72
C VAL A 52 2.17 -3.68 -3.88
N TYR A 53 2.53 -3.74 -2.61
CA TYR A 53 2.23 -2.69 -1.64
C TYR A 53 3.47 -1.94 -1.17
N ASP A 54 4.63 -2.61 -1.07
CA ASP A 54 5.87 -1.98 -0.59
C ASP A 54 6.84 -1.58 -1.72
N SER A 55 6.63 -2.08 -2.94
CA SER A 55 7.48 -1.74 -4.09
C SER A 55 7.14 -0.35 -4.62
N TRP A 56 8.07 0.59 -4.48
CA TRP A 56 8.07 1.87 -5.16
C TRP A 56 9.19 1.88 -6.20
N HIS A 57 8.86 2.12 -7.46
CA HIS A 57 9.85 2.20 -8.54
C HIS A 57 10.08 3.67 -8.90
N GLY A 58 11.28 4.18 -8.59
CA GLY A 58 11.71 5.52 -8.99
C GLY A 58 13.10 5.85 -8.45
N LEU A 59 14.00 6.32 -9.32
CA LEU A 59 15.34 6.79 -8.94
C LEU A 59 15.31 8.19 -8.29
N GLY A 60 14.13 8.84 -8.24
CA GLY A 60 13.90 10.13 -7.59
C GLY A 60 12.41 10.35 -7.27
N SER A 61 12.11 11.36 -6.45
CA SER A 61 10.74 11.67 -5.99
C SER A 61 9.77 12.03 -7.12
N SER A 62 10.28 12.43 -8.30
CA SER A 62 9.50 12.76 -9.50
C SER A 62 9.28 11.61 -10.48
N ASP A 63 10.05 10.52 -10.34
CA ASP A 63 10.03 9.33 -11.22
C ASP A 63 9.45 8.09 -10.54
N ALA A 64 9.11 8.27 -9.28
CA ALA A 64 8.16 7.51 -8.49
C ALA A 64 6.88 7.14 -9.25
N LYS A 65 6.89 6.03 -9.96
CA LYS A 65 5.68 5.42 -10.51
C LYS A 65 5.38 4.16 -9.72
N GLY A 66 4.20 4.15 -9.11
CA GLY A 66 3.65 2.97 -8.45
C GLY A 66 2.50 2.41 -9.29
N GLY A 67 1.93 1.30 -8.83
CA GLY A 67 0.66 0.82 -9.38
C GLY A 67 0.77 -0.16 -10.55
N ASP A 68 1.92 -0.30 -11.21
CA ASP A 68 2.08 -1.28 -12.30
C ASP A 68 1.79 -2.71 -11.81
N ASN A 69 2.36 -3.12 -10.68
CA ASN A 69 2.08 -4.42 -10.07
C ASN A 69 0.61 -4.58 -9.66
N LYS A 70 -0.03 -3.50 -9.19
CA LYS A 70 -1.47 -3.51 -8.86
C LYS A 70 -2.34 -3.68 -10.10
N LYS A 71 -1.99 -3.00 -11.20
CA LYS A 71 -2.66 -3.12 -12.50
C LYS A 71 -2.50 -4.53 -13.06
N ILE A 72 -1.28 -5.07 -13.05
CA ILE A 72 -0.99 -6.44 -13.49
C ILE A 72 -1.84 -7.43 -12.69
N ASP A 73 -1.85 -7.32 -11.37
CA ASP A 73 -2.61 -8.24 -10.52
C ASP A 73 -4.11 -8.19 -10.76
N LEU A 74 -4.67 -7.00 -10.98
CA LEU A 74 -6.07 -6.84 -11.36
C LEU A 74 -6.37 -7.51 -12.71
N LEU A 75 -5.51 -7.31 -13.72
CA LEU A 75 -5.66 -7.93 -15.04
C LEU A 75 -5.55 -9.45 -14.99
N GLU A 76 -4.61 -9.97 -14.19
CA GLU A 76 -4.42 -11.39 -13.99
C GLU A 76 -5.50 -12.02 -13.11
N LYS A 77 -6.26 -11.20 -12.38
CA LYS A 77 -7.21 -11.60 -11.33
C LYS A 77 -6.51 -12.43 -10.25
N TRP A 78 -5.41 -11.88 -9.74
CA TRP A 78 -4.49 -12.60 -8.86
C TRP A 78 -5.18 -13.07 -7.59
N MET A 79 -6.07 -12.26 -6.97
CA MET A 79 -6.76 -12.68 -5.75
C MET A 79 -7.70 -13.85 -6.03
N ALA A 80 -8.45 -13.82 -7.13
CA ALA A 80 -9.35 -14.92 -7.49
C ALA A 80 -8.59 -16.23 -7.84
N LYS A 81 -7.44 -16.14 -8.51
CA LYS A 81 -6.75 -17.32 -9.05
C LYS A 81 -5.66 -17.88 -8.15
N GLN A 82 -4.90 -17.00 -7.49
CA GLN A 82 -3.67 -17.36 -6.79
C GLN A 82 -3.83 -17.34 -5.28
N ALA A 83 -4.61 -16.39 -4.74
CA ALA A 83 -4.74 -16.29 -3.29
C ALA A 83 -5.44 -17.50 -2.67
N LYS A 84 -6.29 -18.24 -3.42
CA LYS A 84 -7.00 -19.42 -2.91
C LYS A 84 -7.71 -19.12 -1.58
N LEU A 85 -8.50 -18.05 -1.58
CA LEU A 85 -9.26 -17.62 -0.42
C LEU A 85 -10.28 -18.69 -0.02
N ALA A 86 -10.44 -18.91 1.28
CA ALA A 86 -11.48 -19.81 1.79
C ALA A 86 -12.88 -19.35 1.32
N GLU A 87 -13.80 -20.30 1.17
CA GLU A 87 -15.16 -19.98 0.73
C GLU A 87 -15.87 -19.09 1.76
N GLY A 88 -16.62 -18.11 1.27
CA GLY A 88 -17.51 -17.28 2.08
C GLY A 88 -17.51 -15.80 1.69
N PRO A 89 -18.17 -14.95 2.49
CA PRO A 89 -18.51 -13.59 2.10
C PRO A 89 -17.30 -12.72 1.76
N LEU A 90 -16.17 -12.89 2.45
CA LEU A 90 -14.95 -12.14 2.18
C LEU A 90 -14.36 -12.48 0.80
N ARG A 91 -14.32 -13.76 0.43
CA ARG A 91 -13.87 -14.18 -0.90
C ARG A 91 -14.77 -13.59 -1.97
N ASP A 92 -16.08 -13.74 -1.81
CA ASP A 92 -17.05 -13.31 -2.82
C ASP A 92 -16.99 -11.80 -3.04
N LEU A 93 -16.77 -11.04 -1.96
CA LEU A 93 -16.53 -9.61 -2.01
C LEU A 93 -15.22 -9.26 -2.74
N VAL A 94 -14.09 -9.85 -2.34
CA VAL A 94 -12.77 -9.56 -2.96
C VAL A 94 -12.78 -9.90 -4.44
N VAL A 95 -13.29 -11.09 -4.81
CA VAL A 95 -13.38 -11.55 -6.20
C VAL A 95 -14.38 -10.71 -6.99
N GLY A 96 -15.51 -10.32 -6.39
CA GLY A 96 -16.50 -9.44 -7.02
C GLY A 96 -15.93 -8.06 -7.33
N LEU A 97 -15.22 -7.46 -6.38
CA LEU A 97 -14.51 -6.19 -6.57
C LEU A 97 -13.45 -6.28 -7.66
N GLU A 98 -12.60 -7.32 -7.61
CA GLU A 98 -11.56 -7.54 -8.62
C GLU A 98 -12.17 -7.64 -10.04
N ALA A 99 -13.27 -8.39 -10.18
CA ALA A 99 -13.96 -8.57 -11.45
C ALA A 99 -14.65 -7.29 -11.97
N LEU A 100 -14.91 -6.32 -11.11
CA LEU A 100 -15.42 -5.00 -11.47
C LEU A 100 -14.29 -4.03 -11.79
N LEU A 101 -13.24 -3.98 -10.96
CA LEU A 101 -12.13 -3.04 -11.10
C LEU A 101 -11.23 -3.36 -12.30
N VAL A 102 -11.09 -4.62 -12.68
CA VAL A 102 -10.26 -5.04 -13.83
C VAL A 102 -10.62 -4.30 -15.13
N VAL A 103 -11.90 -3.96 -15.32
CA VAL A 103 -12.38 -3.34 -16.57
C VAL A 103 -11.83 -1.94 -16.79
N ARG A 104 -11.30 -1.29 -15.75
CA ARG A 104 -10.62 0.00 -15.87
C ARG A 104 -9.33 -0.08 -16.68
N TYR A 105 -8.78 -1.28 -16.83
CA TYR A 105 -7.46 -1.53 -17.41
C TYR A 105 -7.51 -2.44 -18.64
N ILE A 106 -8.69 -2.93 -19.03
CA ILE A 106 -8.87 -3.71 -20.25
C ILE A 106 -8.80 -2.76 -21.45
N GLU A 107 -7.93 -3.08 -22.41
CA GLU A 107 -7.86 -2.35 -23.66
C GLU A 107 -9.00 -2.77 -24.59
N PRO A 108 -9.63 -1.83 -25.32
CA PRO A 108 -10.64 -2.16 -26.31
C PRO A 108 -10.08 -3.12 -27.37
N SER A 109 -10.80 -4.22 -27.64
CA SER A 109 -10.47 -5.16 -28.70
C SER A 109 -11.71 -5.86 -29.24
N GLU A 110 -11.61 -6.49 -30.40
CA GLU A 110 -12.71 -7.23 -31.02
C GLU A 110 -13.19 -8.43 -30.18
N PHE A 111 -12.35 -8.93 -29.28
CA PHE A 111 -12.66 -10.04 -28.38
C PHE A 111 -13.28 -9.60 -27.06
N VAL A 112 -13.35 -8.28 -26.81
CA VAL A 112 -13.90 -7.72 -25.57
C VAL A 112 -15.30 -7.21 -25.84
N ASN A 113 -16.27 -7.72 -25.09
CA ASN A 113 -17.62 -7.17 -25.09
C ASN A 113 -17.61 -5.79 -24.41
N GLN A 114 -17.55 -4.74 -25.22
CA GLN A 114 -17.46 -3.37 -24.74
C GLN A 114 -18.71 -2.93 -23.96
N ASP A 115 -19.89 -3.48 -24.25
CA ASP A 115 -21.11 -3.17 -23.51
C ASP A 115 -21.01 -3.68 -22.06
N VAL A 116 -20.44 -4.86 -21.85
CA VAL A 116 -20.18 -5.41 -20.52
C VAL A 116 -19.14 -4.56 -19.78
N VAL A 117 -18.08 -4.11 -20.46
CA VAL A 117 -17.07 -3.22 -19.88
C VAL A 117 -17.71 -1.89 -19.45
N ASN A 118 -18.47 -1.26 -20.34
CA ASN A 118 -19.13 0.02 -20.08
C ASN A 118 -20.16 -0.08 -18.94
N ALA A 119 -20.93 -1.17 -18.88
CA ALA A 119 -21.88 -1.42 -17.80
C ALA A 119 -21.17 -1.55 -16.44
N LYS A 120 -20.01 -2.21 -16.40
CA LYS A 120 -19.21 -2.34 -15.18
C LYS A 120 -18.51 -1.04 -14.80
N LEU A 121 -18.00 -0.27 -15.77
CA LEU A 121 -17.45 1.07 -15.52
C LEU A 121 -18.51 1.98 -14.89
N LYS A 122 -19.74 1.97 -15.43
CA LYS A 122 -20.85 2.73 -14.87
C LYS A 122 -21.20 2.32 -13.43
N LYS A 123 -21.03 1.04 -13.07
CA LYS A 123 -21.19 0.60 -11.67
C LYS A 123 -20.14 1.18 -10.73
N LEU A 124 -18.97 1.61 -11.22
CA LEU A 124 -17.94 2.23 -10.38
C LEU A 124 -18.23 3.70 -10.08
N ASP A 125 -19.23 4.29 -10.73
CA ASP A 125 -19.70 5.65 -10.45
C ASP A 125 -20.70 5.69 -9.28
N ASP A 126 -21.09 4.54 -8.75
CA ASP A 126 -22.04 4.40 -7.65
C ASP A 126 -21.53 3.38 -6.62
N SER A 127 -21.51 3.76 -5.34
CA SER A 127 -21.09 2.89 -4.24
C SER A 127 -22.24 2.14 -3.57
N THR A 128 -23.51 2.39 -3.93
CA THR A 128 -24.68 1.77 -3.28
C THR A 128 -24.64 0.25 -3.35
N TRP A 129 -24.39 -0.31 -4.54
CA TRP A 129 -24.30 -1.77 -4.73
C TRP A 129 -23.25 -2.43 -3.83
N PHE A 130 -22.16 -1.70 -3.54
CA PHE A 130 -21.07 -2.16 -2.70
C PHE A 130 -21.49 -2.17 -1.23
N LEU A 131 -22.15 -1.10 -0.78
CA LEU A 131 -22.70 -1.01 0.57
C LEU A 131 -23.78 -2.08 0.81
N ASP A 132 -24.61 -2.35 -0.20
CA ASP A 132 -25.60 -3.42 -0.15
C ASP A 132 -24.94 -4.79 -0.03
N SER A 133 -23.88 -5.05 -0.80
CA SER A 133 -23.11 -6.29 -0.75
C SER A 133 -22.48 -6.51 0.63
N PHE A 134 -21.88 -5.46 1.21
CA PHE A 134 -21.34 -5.49 2.56
C PHE A 134 -22.42 -5.73 3.61
N SER A 135 -23.55 -5.03 3.49
CA SER A 135 -24.66 -5.14 4.42
C SER A 135 -25.26 -6.54 4.41
N GLN A 136 -25.40 -7.16 3.23
CA GLN A 136 -25.84 -8.55 3.09
C GLN A 136 -24.83 -9.53 3.72
N ALA A 137 -23.53 -9.33 3.51
CA ALA A 137 -22.50 -10.15 4.13
C ALA A 137 -22.56 -10.10 5.67
N LEU A 138 -22.88 -8.94 6.24
CA LEU A 138 -23.03 -8.75 7.69
C LEU A 138 -24.30 -9.39 8.26
N GLN A 139 -25.35 -9.56 7.46
CA GLN A 139 -26.58 -10.25 7.90
C GLN A 139 -26.36 -11.75 8.16
N HIS A 140 -25.31 -12.33 7.59
CA HIS A 140 -24.91 -13.72 7.82
C HIS A 140 -23.76 -13.81 8.83
N GLU A 141 -23.93 -13.21 10.01
CA GLU A 141 -22.89 -13.13 11.04
C GLU A 141 -22.34 -14.52 11.45
N GLU A 142 -23.16 -15.56 11.41
CA GLU A 142 -22.71 -16.94 11.65
C GLU A 142 -21.72 -17.46 10.60
N GLN A 143 -21.83 -17.04 9.34
CA GLN A 143 -20.84 -17.37 8.31
C GLN A 143 -19.52 -16.62 8.56
N LEU A 144 -19.58 -15.41 9.12
CA LEU A 144 -18.38 -14.65 9.50
C LEU A 144 -17.69 -15.25 10.74
N ARG A 145 -18.47 -15.77 11.68
CA ARG A 145 -17.97 -16.38 12.93
C ARG A 145 -17.52 -17.84 12.75
N SER A 146 -18.13 -18.59 11.84
CA SER A 146 -17.76 -19.99 11.56
C SER A 146 -16.50 -20.12 10.71
N GLN A 147 -16.02 -19.03 10.09
CA GLN A 147 -14.69 -18.99 9.50
C GLN A 147 -13.63 -19.01 10.63
N GLU A 148 -13.15 -20.20 10.98
CA GLU A 148 -11.97 -20.37 11.84
C GLU A 148 -10.85 -19.48 11.34
N ARG A 149 -10.34 -18.58 12.19
CA ARG A 149 -9.23 -17.72 11.79
C ARG A 149 -7.98 -18.58 11.65
N ASP A 150 -7.23 -18.36 10.57
CA ASP A 150 -5.84 -18.83 10.54
C ASP A 150 -5.12 -18.22 11.76
N PRO A 151 -4.18 -18.96 12.39
CA PRO A 151 -3.33 -18.38 13.42
C PRO A 151 -2.70 -17.09 12.89
N ILE A 152 -2.68 -16.02 13.70
CA ILE A 152 -2.09 -14.75 13.31
C ILE A 152 -0.67 -15.01 12.81
N ARG A 153 -0.44 -14.79 11.51
CA ARG A 153 0.84 -15.03 10.88
C ARG A 153 1.81 -13.97 11.40
N LYS A 154 2.91 -14.39 12.03
CA LYS A 154 4.05 -13.50 12.33
C LYS A 154 4.82 -13.26 11.02
N ILE A 155 4.23 -12.44 10.17
CA ILE A 155 4.83 -12.01 8.91
C ILE A 155 5.95 -11.04 9.26
N LYS A 156 7.16 -11.32 8.80
CA LYS A 156 8.25 -10.34 8.88
C LYS A 156 8.08 -9.43 7.69
N LEU A 157 7.38 -8.33 7.90
CA LEU A 157 7.40 -7.25 6.92
C LEU A 157 8.87 -6.85 6.70
N PRO A 158 9.33 -6.70 5.45
CA PRO A 158 10.66 -6.16 5.21
C PRO A 158 10.75 -4.81 5.93
N VAL A 159 11.73 -4.68 6.82
CA VAL A 159 12.09 -3.37 7.36
C VAL A 159 12.52 -2.56 6.14
N LEU A 160 11.77 -1.50 5.82
CA LEU A 160 12.21 -0.48 4.88
C LEU A 160 13.60 -0.06 5.33
N GLY A 161 14.61 -0.52 4.59
CA GLY A 161 16.00 -0.32 4.94
C GLY A 161 16.29 1.16 5.04
N ASP A 162 16.48 1.59 6.28
CA ASP A 162 17.42 2.64 6.61
C ASP A 162 18.82 2.07 6.31
N ASP A 163 19.22 2.10 5.04
CA ASP A 163 20.59 1.82 4.61
C ASP A 163 20.90 2.66 3.36
N SER A 164 21.50 3.83 3.53
CA SER A 164 22.95 4.01 3.77
C SER A 164 23.81 3.63 2.55
N ALA A 165 23.78 4.49 1.53
CA ALA A 165 24.87 4.57 0.55
C ALA A 165 25.53 5.97 0.46
N ASN A 166 25.08 6.99 1.22
CA ASN A 166 25.57 8.36 1.01
C ASN A 166 26.06 9.17 2.22
N ASN A 167 26.23 8.59 3.41
CA ASN A 167 26.79 9.33 4.56
C ASN A 167 28.23 8.95 4.97
N LYS A 168 29.03 8.44 4.04
CA LYS A 168 30.50 8.41 4.18
C LYS A 168 31.11 9.71 3.66
N LYS A 169 30.86 10.83 4.34
CA LYS A 169 31.73 12.04 4.32
C LYS A 169 31.27 13.10 5.34
N ARG A 170 31.48 12.82 6.61
CA ARG A 170 31.87 13.88 7.56
C ARG A 170 32.70 13.28 8.69
N LYS A 171 33.99 13.03 8.42
CA LYS A 171 35.00 13.04 9.47
C LYS A 171 34.98 14.44 10.09
N LYS A 172 34.50 14.57 11.31
CA LYS A 172 35.02 15.57 12.24
C LYS A 172 35.18 14.89 13.59
N SER A 173 36.42 14.89 14.06
CA SER A 173 36.92 14.32 15.29
C SER A 173 36.12 14.78 16.51
N THR A 174 35.67 13.83 17.31
CA THR A 174 35.33 14.03 18.73
C THR A 174 36.42 13.37 19.57
N SER A 175 37.50 14.13 19.76
CA SER A 175 38.37 14.18 20.95
C SER A 175 38.13 15.60 21.47
N GLU A 176 37.91 15.94 22.74
CA GLU A 176 37.99 15.28 24.04
C GLU A 176 36.58 15.35 24.71
N LEU A 177 36.10 14.32 25.42
CA LEU A 177 36.29 14.06 26.85
C LEU A 177 36.02 15.25 27.78
N GLN A 178 35.08 15.01 28.69
CA GLN A 178 34.75 15.77 29.89
C GLN A 178 35.97 15.90 30.82
N GLU A 179 35.89 16.88 31.74
CA GLU A 179 36.80 17.27 32.86
C GLU A 179 37.15 18.77 32.66
N GLU A 180 36.97 19.73 33.57
CA GLU A 180 36.95 19.73 35.03
C GLU A 180 36.08 20.90 35.58
N ASP A 181 35.64 20.71 36.82
CA ASP A 181 35.06 21.68 37.75
C ASP A 181 36.07 22.77 38.20
N GLU A 182 35.52 23.85 38.75
CA GLU A 182 36.10 24.76 39.77
C GLU A 182 37.46 25.44 39.48
N ASP A 183 37.47 26.78 39.33
CA ASP A 183 37.90 27.66 40.43
C ASP A 183 37.96 29.16 40.10
N GLU A 184 37.93 29.90 41.21
CA GLU A 184 37.89 31.33 41.43
C GLU A 184 38.92 32.26 40.72
N GLU A 185 38.60 33.56 40.89
CA GLU A 185 39.52 34.68 41.09
C GLU A 185 39.87 35.60 39.90
N ARG A 186 39.29 36.80 40.03
CA ARG A 186 39.98 38.11 40.05
C ARG A 186 40.47 38.73 38.73
N LEU A 187 39.78 39.84 38.46
CA LEU A 187 40.33 41.19 38.27
C LEU A 187 41.19 41.47 37.03
N SER A 188 40.82 42.58 36.40
CA SER A 188 41.73 43.71 36.07
C SER A 188 41.78 44.11 34.59
N ARG A 189 41.15 45.26 34.33
CA ARG A 189 41.61 46.37 33.48
C ARG A 189 41.34 46.34 31.97
N ARG A 190 40.37 47.18 31.57
CA ARG A 190 40.43 48.11 30.42
C ARG A 190 41.80 48.83 30.37
N PRO A 191 42.36 49.18 29.19
CA PRO A 191 41.89 50.33 28.38
C PRO A 191 42.12 50.09 26.85
N ARG A 192 41.90 50.96 25.86
CA ARG A 192 41.38 52.33 25.64
C ARG A 192 41.09 52.41 24.12
N ALA A 193 40.25 53.37 23.73
CA ALA A 193 39.98 53.76 22.36
C ALA A 193 41.20 54.39 21.65
N SER A 194 41.17 54.42 20.31
CA SER A 194 41.63 55.50 19.40
C SER A 194 41.02 55.16 18.02
N GLU A 195 39.98 55.90 17.61
CA GLU A 195 39.99 56.90 16.52
C GLU A 195 40.04 56.30 15.11
#